data_AF-A0A9D9LRC3-F1
#
_entry.id   AF-A0A9D9LRC3-F1
#
_cell.length_a   1.000
_cell.length_b   1.000
_cell.length_c   1.000
_cell.angle_alpha   90.00
_cell.angle_beta   90.00
_cell.angle_gamma   90.00
#
_symmetry.space_group_name_H-M   'P 1'
#
loop_
_entity.id
_entity.type
_entity.pdbx_description
1 polymer ?
#
loop_
_entity_poly.entity_id
_entity_poly.type
_entity_poly.pdbx_seq_one_letter_code
_entity_poly.pdbx_strand_id
1 'polypeptide(L)'
;MKKIFAIFIVAFFALSFSAPNAEAADWGKILGDVFGSGGSSGGSSTKVGRLAGKVTDKTGAPLEGILVTYSLNGGGQNSVKTNSNGNYVLNVYRSGSCQIIISGETWRTQIHDTSGFNENNVWNFTMRHNYMTGKVTDRNGVPLQGVKFVFEQDGSASGVQEVYTDANGNYKYVIPKSGAKYWITISKDGYQLQRHHFNLLDEEIWNITM
;
A
#
# COMPACT_ATOMS: atom_id res chain seq x y z
N MET A 1 23.67 3.57 -61.74
CA MET A 1 22.30 3.04 -61.89
C MET A 1 21.64 3.01 -60.51
N LYS A 2 20.47 3.65 -60.41
CA LYS A 2 19.38 3.62 -59.40
C LYS A 2 19.70 3.42 -57.89
N LYS A 3 19.36 4.48 -57.12
CA LYS A 3 19.14 4.50 -55.66
C LYS A 3 17.92 3.65 -55.28
N ILE A 4 17.96 2.95 -54.15
CA ILE A 4 16.75 2.45 -53.45
C ILE A 4 16.91 2.73 -51.96
N PHE A 5 16.05 3.62 -51.45
CA PHE A 5 15.80 3.89 -50.04
C PHE A 5 14.76 2.87 -49.56
N ALA A 6 15.04 2.13 -48.48
CA ALA A 6 14.05 1.26 -47.83
C ALA A 6 13.35 2.06 -46.71
N ILE A 7 12.05 2.30 -46.89
CA ILE A 7 11.16 2.89 -45.89
C ILE A 7 10.66 1.77 -44.98
N PHE A 8 10.92 1.86 -43.68
CA PHE A 8 10.27 1.00 -42.68
C PHE A 8 8.89 1.58 -42.36
N ILE A 9 7.83 0.96 -42.87
CA ILE A 9 6.45 1.20 -42.45
C ILE A 9 6.21 0.36 -41.19
N VAL A 10 5.99 1.02 -40.05
CA VAL A 10 5.50 0.35 -38.84
C VAL A 10 3.98 0.22 -38.98
N ALA A 11 3.53 -1.01 -39.25
CA ALA A 11 2.11 -1.35 -39.26
C ALA A 11 1.58 -1.46 -37.82
N PHE A 12 0.61 -0.61 -37.49
CA PHE A 12 -0.14 -0.64 -36.24
C PHE A 12 -1.14 -1.81 -36.29
N PHE A 13 -0.79 -2.95 -35.69
CA PHE A 13 -1.74 -4.06 -35.51
C PHE A 13 -2.66 -3.72 -34.32
N ALA A 14 -3.90 -3.34 -34.62
CA ALA A 14 -4.97 -3.30 -33.63
C ALA A 14 -5.37 -4.73 -33.29
N LEU A 15 -4.86 -5.27 -32.17
CA LEU A 15 -5.41 -6.47 -31.56
C LEU A 15 -6.68 -6.08 -30.79
N SER A 16 -7.83 -6.40 -31.37
CA SER A 16 -9.11 -6.40 -30.67
C SER A 16 -9.11 -7.50 -29.61
N PHE A 17 -8.92 -7.13 -28.35
CA PHE A 17 -9.15 -8.03 -27.21
C PHE A 17 -10.64 -8.05 -26.88
N SER A 18 -11.28 -9.21 -27.07
CA SER A 18 -12.58 -9.50 -26.47
C SER A 18 -12.40 -9.68 -24.96
N ALA A 19 -12.95 -8.77 -24.16
CA ALA A 19 -12.98 -8.94 -22.72
C ALA A 19 -13.77 -10.21 -22.35
N PRO A 20 -13.26 -11.07 -21.46
CA PRO A 20 -14.08 -12.13 -20.89
C PRO A 20 -15.14 -11.50 -20.00
N ASN A 21 -16.38 -11.77 -20.40
CA ASN A 21 -17.65 -11.64 -19.72
C ASN A 21 -17.50 -11.77 -18.20
N ALA A 22 -17.44 -10.63 -17.52
CA ALA A 22 -17.73 -10.57 -16.10
C ALA A 22 -19.25 -10.74 -15.95
N GLU A 23 -19.66 -11.87 -15.39
CA GLU A 23 -21.05 -12.11 -14.97
C GLU A 23 -21.49 -10.93 -14.09
N ALA A 24 -22.47 -10.19 -14.58
CA ALA A 24 -23.10 -9.11 -13.84
C ALA A 24 -23.82 -9.74 -12.64
N ALA A 25 -23.24 -9.61 -11.44
CA ALA A 25 -23.97 -9.87 -10.21
C ALA A 25 -25.25 -9.02 -10.21
N ASP A 26 -26.38 -9.64 -9.92
CA ASP A 26 -27.72 -9.08 -9.91
C ASP A 26 -27.84 -7.99 -8.82
N TRP A 27 -27.46 -6.75 -9.16
CA TRP A 27 -27.52 -5.57 -8.28
C TRP A 27 -28.95 -4.99 -8.15
N GLY A 28 -29.94 -5.57 -8.83
CA GLY A 28 -31.32 -5.07 -8.81
C GLY A 28 -32.02 -5.23 -7.46
N LYS A 29 -31.57 -6.17 -6.61
CA LYS A 29 -32.24 -6.48 -5.33
C LYS A 29 -31.74 -5.69 -4.11
N ILE A 30 -30.51 -5.17 -4.13
CA ILE A 30 -29.93 -4.51 -2.93
C ILE A 30 -30.44 -3.08 -2.76
N LEU A 31 -31.01 -2.47 -3.80
CA LEU A 31 -31.57 -1.11 -3.74
C LEU A 31 -32.99 -1.05 -3.15
N GLY A 32 -33.70 -2.19 -3.07
CA GLY A 32 -35.08 -2.24 -2.59
C GLY A 32 -35.24 -2.17 -1.08
N ASP A 33 -34.25 -2.62 -0.31
CA ASP A 33 -34.40 -2.84 1.14
C ASP A 33 -33.88 -1.68 2.02
N VAL A 34 -33.16 -0.70 1.44
CA VAL A 34 -32.60 0.44 2.19
C VAL A 34 -33.50 1.68 2.13
N PHE A 35 -34.34 1.82 1.11
CA PHE A 35 -35.25 2.95 0.98
C PHE A 35 -36.68 2.47 0.95
N GLY A 36 -37.31 2.50 2.13
CA GLY A 36 -38.74 2.29 2.28
C GLY A 36 -39.55 3.15 1.31
N SER A 37 -40.61 2.54 0.82
CA SER A 37 -41.65 3.09 -0.07
C SER A 37 -41.95 4.59 0.12
N GLY A 38 -41.85 5.36 -0.96
CA GLY A 38 -42.39 6.72 -1.02
C GLY A 38 -42.12 7.36 -2.37
N GLY A 39 -43.16 7.56 -3.18
CA GLY A 39 -43.02 8.03 -4.56
C GLY A 39 -42.75 9.54 -4.72
N SER A 40 -42.47 9.87 -5.99
CA SER A 40 -42.62 11.17 -6.68
C SER A 40 -41.36 12.03 -6.93
N SER A 41 -41.07 12.15 -8.24
CA SER A 41 -40.68 13.34 -9.02
C SER A 41 -39.54 14.26 -8.55
N GLY A 42 -38.50 14.36 -9.39
CA GLY A 42 -37.71 15.59 -9.56
C GLY A 42 -36.21 15.47 -9.23
N GLY A 43 -35.37 15.39 -10.28
CA GLY A 43 -33.92 15.62 -10.21
C GLY A 43 -33.10 14.56 -9.46
N SER A 44 -32.83 13.42 -10.08
CA SER A 44 -31.86 12.44 -9.54
C SER A 44 -30.42 12.96 -9.73
N SER A 45 -30.01 13.92 -8.89
CA SER A 45 -28.60 14.17 -8.62
C SER A 45 -28.14 13.04 -7.71
N THR A 46 -27.73 11.91 -8.30
CA THR A 46 -27.26 10.76 -7.53
C THR A 46 -26.15 11.23 -6.59
N LYS A 47 -26.39 11.26 -5.28
CA LYS A 47 -25.42 11.71 -4.26
C LYS A 47 -24.17 10.82 -4.19
N VAL A 48 -24.14 9.75 -4.99
CA VAL A 48 -23.09 8.73 -5.02
C VAL A 48 -22.31 8.85 -6.34
N GLY A 49 -20.99 8.92 -6.23
CA GLY A 49 -20.04 8.79 -7.32
C GLY A 49 -19.27 7.48 -7.21
N ARG A 50 -18.42 7.22 -8.21
CA ARG A 50 -17.56 6.05 -8.27
C ARG A 50 -16.10 6.47 -8.16
N LEU A 51 -15.34 5.80 -7.31
CA LEU A 51 -13.89 5.88 -7.24
C LEU A 51 -13.32 4.53 -7.71
N ALA A 52 -12.54 4.57 -8.78
CA ALA A 52 -11.84 3.41 -9.30
C ALA A 52 -10.34 3.69 -9.34
N GLY A 53 -9.54 2.65 -9.51
CA GLY A 53 -8.11 2.83 -9.68
C GLY A 53 -7.31 1.56 -9.53
N LYS A 54 -5.99 1.73 -9.48
CA LYS A 54 -5.02 0.66 -9.34
C LYS A 54 -4.07 0.94 -8.18
N VAL A 55 -3.75 -0.10 -7.42
CA VAL A 55 -2.71 -0.08 -6.40
C VAL A 55 -1.52 -0.92 -6.87
N THR A 56 -0.32 -0.34 -6.81
CA THR A 56 0.93 -0.99 -7.17
C THR A 56 1.99 -0.82 -6.09
N ASP A 57 3.06 -1.60 -6.16
CA ASP A 57 4.29 -1.30 -5.43
C ASP A 57 5.16 -0.27 -6.18
N LYS A 58 6.32 0.06 -5.61
CA LYS A 58 7.29 1.00 -6.20
C LYS A 58 7.90 0.53 -7.54
N THR A 59 7.81 -0.76 -7.86
CA THR A 59 8.29 -1.32 -9.13
C THR A 59 7.21 -1.27 -10.21
N GLY A 60 5.98 -0.92 -9.84
CA GLY A 60 4.81 -0.92 -10.73
C GLY A 60 4.07 -2.27 -10.77
N ALA A 61 4.48 -3.24 -9.96
CA ALA A 61 3.79 -4.52 -9.86
C ALA A 61 2.41 -4.32 -9.21
N PRO A 62 1.33 -4.93 -9.75
CA PRO A 62 0.00 -4.83 -9.16
C PRO A 62 -0.04 -5.51 -7.79
N LEU A 63 -0.77 -4.90 -6.85
CA LEU A 63 -0.94 -5.44 -5.50
C LEU A 63 -2.36 -5.94 -5.28
N GLU A 64 -2.51 -7.25 -5.09
CA GLU A 64 -3.77 -7.88 -4.71
C GLU A 64 -4.02 -7.78 -3.20
N GLY A 65 -5.30 -7.71 -2.81
CA GLY A 65 -5.71 -7.80 -1.41
C GLY A 65 -5.50 -6.53 -0.57
N ILE A 66 -5.04 -5.43 -1.18
CA ILE A 66 -4.91 -4.13 -0.50
C ILE A 66 -6.29 -3.58 -0.20
N LEU A 67 -6.53 -3.21 1.06
CA LEU A 67 -7.80 -2.65 1.49
C LEU A 67 -7.83 -1.16 1.16
N VAL A 68 -8.76 -0.77 0.29
CA VAL A 68 -9.08 0.63 0.00
C VAL A 68 -10.38 0.96 0.72
N THR A 69 -10.30 1.90 1.66
CA THR A 69 -11.42 2.33 2.50
C THR A 69 -11.72 3.78 2.24
N TYR A 70 -13.00 4.09 2.03
CA TYR A 70 -13.55 5.42 2.01
C TYR A 70 -14.33 5.64 3.31
N SER A 71 -14.03 6.72 4.02
CA SER A 71 -14.70 7.10 5.27
C SER A 71 -15.19 8.54 5.19
N LEU A 72 -16.49 8.77 5.23
CA LEU A 72 -17.09 10.10 5.20
C LEU A 72 -17.15 10.68 6.63
N ASN A 73 -16.72 11.93 6.79
CA ASN A 73 -16.83 12.63 8.06
C ASN A 73 -18.32 12.84 8.39
N GLY A 74 -18.73 12.42 9.58
CA GLY A 74 -20.13 12.46 9.99
C GLY A 74 -20.94 11.19 9.68
N GLY A 75 -20.31 10.15 9.12
CA GLY A 75 -20.87 8.80 8.99
C GLY A 75 -20.93 8.30 7.55
N GLY A 76 -20.83 6.97 7.39
CA GLY A 76 -20.76 6.29 6.10
C GLY A 76 -19.33 5.84 5.78
N GLN A 77 -19.15 4.54 5.62
CA GLN A 77 -17.87 3.94 5.27
C GLN A 77 -18.11 2.83 4.27
N ASN A 78 -17.27 2.78 3.25
CA ASN A 78 -17.24 1.68 2.28
C ASN A 78 -15.79 1.19 2.17
N SER A 79 -15.59 -0.08 1.89
CA SER A 79 -14.26 -0.62 1.62
C SER A 79 -14.29 -1.75 0.61
N VAL A 80 -13.17 -1.94 -0.07
CA VAL A 80 -12.98 -2.99 -1.08
C VAL A 80 -11.52 -3.43 -1.05
N LYS A 81 -11.26 -4.70 -1.35
CA LYS A 81 -9.89 -5.19 -1.59
C LYS A 81 -9.56 -5.14 -3.08
N THR A 82 -8.34 -4.78 -3.41
CA THR A 82 -7.84 -4.86 -4.79
C THR A 82 -7.85 -6.31 -5.29
N ASN A 83 -8.15 -6.50 -6.57
CA ASN A 83 -8.09 -7.81 -7.22
C ASN A 83 -6.65 -8.18 -7.64
N SER A 84 -6.47 -9.35 -8.28
CA SER A 84 -5.18 -9.84 -8.80
C SER A 84 -4.47 -8.90 -9.77
N ASN A 85 -5.20 -8.01 -10.44
CA ASN A 85 -4.63 -6.98 -11.31
C ASN A 85 -4.35 -5.66 -10.58
N GLY A 86 -4.51 -5.62 -9.26
CA GLY A 86 -4.36 -4.44 -8.41
C GLY A 86 -5.50 -3.43 -8.53
N ASN A 87 -6.59 -3.76 -9.23
CA ASN A 87 -7.68 -2.83 -9.50
C ASN A 87 -8.71 -2.83 -8.37
N TYR A 88 -9.31 -1.67 -8.12
CA TYR A 88 -10.40 -1.50 -7.17
C TYR A 88 -11.50 -0.58 -7.74
N VAL A 89 -12.73 -0.76 -7.25
CA VAL A 89 -13.87 0.12 -7.54
C VAL A 89 -14.72 0.24 -6.28
N LEU A 90 -15.09 1.45 -5.90
CA LEU A 90 -15.78 1.75 -4.66
C LEU A 90 -16.77 2.91 -4.86
N ASN A 91 -17.92 2.84 -4.17
CA ASN A 91 -18.92 3.90 -4.18
C ASN A 91 -18.59 4.95 -3.12
N VAL A 92 -18.60 6.22 -3.51
CA VAL A 92 -18.23 7.38 -2.67
C VAL A 92 -19.35 8.42 -2.70
N TYR A 93 -19.48 9.26 -1.68
CA TYR A 93 -20.40 10.40 -1.76
C TYR A 93 -19.79 11.55 -2.55
N ARG A 94 -20.61 12.19 -3.39
CA ARG A 94 -20.19 13.33 -4.22
C ARG A 94 -19.96 14.63 -3.44
N SER A 95 -20.30 14.64 -2.15
CA SER A 95 -20.18 15.81 -1.27
C SER A 95 -19.78 15.40 0.14
N GLY A 96 -19.13 16.32 0.86
CA GLY A 96 -18.68 16.12 2.23
C GLY A 96 -17.20 15.78 2.31
N SER A 97 -16.59 16.11 3.44
CA SER A 97 -15.19 15.81 3.75
C SER A 97 -15.05 14.35 4.14
N CYS A 98 -13.99 13.71 3.69
CA CYS A 98 -13.78 12.27 3.84
C CYS A 98 -12.30 11.93 3.83
N GLN A 99 -12.01 10.66 4.13
CA GLN A 99 -10.68 10.07 4.03
C GLN A 99 -10.71 8.88 3.07
N ILE A 100 -9.69 8.79 2.23
CA ILE A 100 -9.32 7.54 1.55
C ILE A 100 -8.13 6.93 2.28
N ILE A 101 -8.32 5.73 2.79
CA ILE A 101 -7.33 4.98 3.57
C ILE A 101 -6.95 3.74 2.78
N ILE A 102 -5.66 3.57 2.52
CA ILE A 102 -5.10 2.44 1.80
C ILE A 102 -4.22 1.67 2.77
N SER A 103 -4.55 0.41 3.04
CA SER A 103 -3.86 -0.39 4.05
C SER A 103 -3.66 -1.85 3.64
N GLY A 104 -2.62 -2.46 4.18
CA GLY A 104 -2.26 -3.86 3.99
C GLY A 104 -1.23 -4.29 5.03
N GLU A 105 -1.10 -5.60 5.26
CA GLU A 105 -0.36 -6.17 6.40
C GLU A 105 1.10 -5.69 6.49
N THR A 106 1.83 -5.70 5.37
CA THR A 106 3.25 -5.32 5.31
C THR A 106 3.48 -3.94 4.71
N TRP A 107 2.40 -3.19 4.49
CA TRP A 107 2.42 -1.95 3.74
C TRP A 107 2.19 -0.75 4.66
N ARG A 108 2.89 0.35 4.37
CA ARG A 108 2.71 1.61 5.08
C ARG A 108 1.32 2.15 4.73
N THR A 109 0.44 2.22 5.73
CA THR A 109 -0.89 2.83 5.57
C THR A 109 -0.77 4.25 5.04
N GLN A 110 -1.53 4.55 4.00
CA GLN A 110 -1.68 5.88 3.43
C GLN A 110 -3.07 6.42 3.78
N ILE A 111 -3.13 7.69 4.18
CA ILE A 111 -4.38 8.39 4.49
C ILE A 111 -4.41 9.67 3.67
N HIS A 112 -5.49 9.87 2.93
CA HIS A 112 -5.71 11.04 2.10
C HIS A 112 -7.01 11.72 2.51
N ASP A 113 -6.91 12.88 3.15
CA ASP A 113 -8.06 13.76 3.41
C ASP A 113 -8.50 14.44 2.10
N THR A 114 -9.79 14.37 1.79
CA THR A 114 -10.36 14.94 0.57
C THR A 114 -11.84 15.26 0.73
N SER A 115 -12.44 15.90 -0.28
CA SER A 115 -13.87 16.20 -0.32
C SER A 115 -14.33 16.37 -1.76
N GLY A 116 -15.60 16.09 -2.02
CA GLY A 116 -16.21 16.41 -3.32
C GLY A 116 -15.76 15.49 -4.45
N PHE A 117 -16.37 14.30 -4.53
CA PHE A 117 -16.18 13.40 -5.66
C PHE A 117 -17.13 13.72 -6.82
N ASN A 118 -16.67 13.48 -8.06
CA ASN A 118 -17.53 13.53 -9.24
C ASN A 118 -18.20 12.17 -9.49
N GLU A 119 -18.91 12.04 -10.61
CA GLU A 119 -19.58 10.79 -10.99
C GLU A 119 -18.58 9.63 -11.16
N ASN A 120 -17.43 9.92 -11.77
CA ASN A 120 -16.37 8.96 -12.04
C ASN A 120 -15.02 9.59 -11.66
N ASN A 121 -14.27 8.92 -10.80
CA ASN A 121 -12.97 9.37 -10.30
C ASN A 121 -11.98 8.22 -10.44
N VAL A 122 -10.77 8.51 -10.88
CA VAL A 122 -9.72 7.51 -11.07
C VAL A 122 -8.48 7.90 -10.29
N TRP A 123 -8.19 7.20 -9.18
CA TRP A 123 -7.05 7.49 -8.32
C TRP A 123 -6.16 6.25 -8.23
N ASN A 124 -4.87 6.40 -8.51
CA ASN A 124 -3.91 5.30 -8.39
C ASN A 124 -3.02 5.52 -7.18
N PHE A 125 -2.62 4.44 -6.52
CA PHE A 125 -1.80 4.47 -5.33
C PHE A 125 -0.55 3.60 -5.49
N THR A 126 0.56 4.09 -4.97
CA THR A 126 1.81 3.34 -4.88
C THR A 126 2.13 3.08 -3.43
N MET A 127 2.10 1.82 -3.02
CA MET A 127 2.41 1.41 -1.65
C MET A 127 3.90 1.17 -1.46
N ARG A 128 4.37 1.38 -0.23
CA ARG A 128 5.72 1.07 0.23
C ARG A 128 5.62 0.22 1.48
N HIS A 129 6.61 -0.63 1.71
CA HIS A 129 6.60 -1.43 2.93
C HIS A 129 6.79 -0.56 4.17
N ASN A 130 6.34 -1.03 5.34
CA ASN A 130 6.44 -0.33 6.62
C ASN A 130 7.63 -0.78 7.48
N TYR A 131 8.61 -1.46 6.87
CA TYR A 131 9.69 -2.11 7.60
C TYR A 131 11.04 -1.84 6.95
N MET A 132 12.10 -1.97 7.75
CA MET A 132 13.48 -2.11 7.28
C MET A 132 13.94 -3.56 7.41
N THR A 133 15.00 -3.88 6.69
CA THR A 133 15.65 -5.20 6.75
C THR A 133 17.16 -5.03 6.88
N GLY A 134 17.83 -6.13 7.16
CA GLY A 134 19.28 -6.15 7.16
C GLY A 134 19.84 -7.52 7.47
N LYS A 135 21.16 -7.62 7.40
CA LYS A 135 21.90 -8.83 7.71
C LYS A 135 23.01 -8.52 8.70
N VAL A 136 23.20 -9.41 9.66
CA VAL A 136 24.30 -9.36 10.62
C VAL A 136 25.30 -10.47 10.34
N THR A 137 26.58 -10.11 10.23
CA THR A 137 27.69 -11.05 10.07
C THR A 137 28.78 -10.79 11.10
N ASP A 138 29.68 -11.75 11.31
CA ASP A 138 30.95 -11.51 11.99
C ASP A 138 31.98 -10.86 11.02
N ARG A 139 33.17 -10.56 11.55
CA ARG A 139 34.31 -10.02 10.80
C ARG A 139 34.80 -10.90 9.64
N ASN A 140 34.48 -12.19 9.65
CA ASN A 140 34.82 -13.13 8.58
C ASN A 140 33.68 -13.27 7.55
N GLY A 141 32.57 -12.53 7.72
CA GLY A 141 31.40 -12.60 6.87
C GLY A 141 30.43 -13.75 7.19
N VAL A 142 30.65 -14.47 8.30
CA VAL A 142 29.75 -15.56 8.74
C VAL A 142 28.45 -14.95 9.27
N PRO A 143 27.27 -15.36 8.80
CA PRO A 143 26.00 -14.84 9.31
C PRO A 143 25.79 -15.21 10.79
N LEU A 144 25.27 -14.25 11.55
CA LEU A 144 25.05 -14.43 12.99
C LEU A 144 23.57 -14.54 13.31
N GLN A 145 23.16 -15.74 13.76
CA GLN A 145 21.80 -16.00 14.27
C GLN A 145 21.61 -15.48 15.70
N GLY A 146 20.39 -15.07 16.05
CA GLY A 146 20.01 -14.73 17.41
C GLY A 146 20.67 -13.46 17.95
N VAL A 147 21.16 -12.59 17.06
CA VAL A 147 21.59 -11.23 17.44
C VAL A 147 20.35 -10.47 17.86
N LYS A 148 20.37 -9.94 19.09
CA LYS A 148 19.27 -9.17 19.66
C LYS A 148 19.41 -7.70 19.31
N PHE A 149 18.39 -7.16 18.66
CA PHE A 149 18.16 -5.75 18.47
C PHE A 149 17.13 -5.26 19.48
N VAL A 150 17.37 -4.07 20.01
CA VAL A 150 16.47 -3.34 20.89
C VAL A 150 16.26 -1.96 20.26
N PHE A 151 15.06 -1.71 19.73
CA PHE A 151 14.67 -0.46 19.10
C PHE A 151 13.84 0.37 20.08
N GLU A 152 14.27 1.60 20.33
CA GLU A 152 13.61 2.55 21.21
C GLU A 152 13.41 3.86 20.46
N GLN A 153 12.15 4.24 20.21
CA GLN A 153 11.84 5.47 19.49
C GLN A 153 11.96 6.68 20.43
N ASP A 154 12.67 7.72 19.98
CA ASP A 154 12.80 8.97 20.74
C ASP A 154 11.44 9.58 21.08
N GLY A 155 11.25 9.90 22.36
CA GLY A 155 10.06 10.59 22.86
C GLY A 155 8.77 9.79 22.73
N SER A 156 8.85 8.48 22.52
CA SER A 156 7.67 7.62 22.36
C SER A 156 7.36 6.82 23.61
N ALA A 157 6.08 6.76 23.97
CA ALA A 157 5.56 5.81 24.96
C ALA A 157 5.27 4.42 24.35
N SER A 158 5.48 4.24 23.04
CA SER A 158 5.20 2.98 22.33
C SER A 158 6.05 1.79 22.77
N GLY A 159 6.95 1.98 23.74
CA GLY A 159 7.76 0.94 24.33
C GLY A 159 8.98 0.57 23.49
N VAL A 160 9.70 -0.41 24.01
CA VAL A 160 10.90 -0.98 23.41
C VAL A 160 10.50 -2.20 22.59
N GLN A 161 11.00 -2.31 21.36
CA GLN A 161 10.76 -3.47 20.51
C GLN A 161 12.04 -4.29 20.34
N GLU A 162 11.90 -5.61 20.44
CA GLU A 162 13.00 -6.55 20.27
C GLU A 162 12.86 -7.32 18.95
N VAL A 163 13.97 -7.45 18.23
CA VAL A 163 14.07 -8.26 17.02
C VAL A 163 15.30 -9.15 17.12
N TYR A 164 15.19 -10.38 16.63
CA TYR A 164 16.28 -11.34 16.62
C TYR A 164 16.60 -11.74 15.19
N THR A 165 17.88 -11.90 14.87
CA THR A 165 18.28 -12.41 13.55
C THR A 165 17.95 -13.89 13.40
N ASP A 166 17.54 -14.29 12.19
CA ASP A 166 17.31 -15.67 11.81
C ASP A 166 18.61 -16.48 11.62
N ALA A 167 18.51 -17.77 11.27
CA ALA A 167 19.65 -18.65 11.04
C ALA A 167 20.61 -18.17 9.94
N ASN A 168 20.13 -17.33 9.02
CA ASN A 168 20.91 -16.74 7.93
C ASN A 168 21.43 -15.34 8.28
N GLY A 169 21.26 -14.89 9.53
CA GLY A 169 21.66 -13.58 10.01
C GLY A 169 20.75 -12.44 9.58
N ASN A 170 19.60 -12.71 8.96
CA ASN A 170 18.70 -11.66 8.50
C ASN A 170 17.78 -11.19 9.62
N TYR A 171 17.40 -9.92 9.58
CA TYR A 171 16.37 -9.37 10.44
C TYR A 171 15.39 -8.50 9.65
N LYS A 172 14.19 -8.33 10.23
CA LYS A 172 13.15 -7.45 9.74
C LYS A 172 12.57 -6.68 10.93
N TYR A 173 12.54 -5.37 10.82
CA TYR A 173 11.96 -4.50 11.84
C TYR A 173 10.85 -3.65 11.23
N VAL A 174 9.62 -3.82 11.71
CA VAL A 174 8.48 -2.96 11.32
C VAL A 174 8.65 -1.63 12.01
N ILE A 175 8.76 -0.56 11.25
CA ILE A 175 9.00 0.79 11.77
C ILE A 175 7.64 1.41 12.10
N PRO A 176 7.32 1.73 13.37
CA PRO A 176 6.06 2.37 13.70
C PRO A 176 5.90 3.73 13.00
N LYS A 177 6.96 4.55 12.99
CA LYS A 177 6.95 5.88 12.38
C LYS A 177 8.20 6.11 11.53
N SER A 178 8.03 6.06 10.21
CA SER A 178 9.08 6.36 9.24
C SER A 178 9.61 7.78 9.42
N GLY A 179 10.92 7.94 9.37
CA GLY A 179 11.63 9.21 9.58
C GLY A 179 11.81 9.62 11.04
N ALA A 180 11.23 8.89 12.01
CA ALA A 180 11.48 9.13 13.42
C ALA A 180 12.88 8.66 13.85
N LYS A 181 13.40 9.26 14.92
CA LYS A 181 14.72 8.93 15.48
C LYS A 181 14.61 7.80 16.49
N TYR A 182 15.57 6.87 16.44
CA TYR A 182 15.60 5.68 17.29
C TYR A 182 16.97 5.49 17.91
N TRP A 183 17.00 5.12 19.20
CA TRP A 183 18.12 4.43 19.82
C TRP A 183 18.03 2.94 19.49
N ILE A 184 19.13 2.38 19.02
CA ILE A 184 19.19 0.97 18.62
C ILE A 184 20.36 0.33 19.32
N THR A 185 20.10 -0.72 20.10
CA THR A 185 21.12 -1.48 20.80
C THR A 185 21.18 -2.89 20.23
N ILE A 186 22.38 -3.32 19.83
CA ILE A 186 22.63 -4.60 19.18
C ILE A 186 23.56 -5.42 20.06
N SER A 187 23.13 -6.62 20.44
CA SER A 187 23.82 -7.46 21.42
C SER A 187 23.82 -8.94 21.02
N LYS A 188 24.93 -9.61 21.31
CA LYS A 188 25.10 -11.06 21.19
C LYS A 188 26.25 -11.50 22.10
N ASP A 189 26.09 -12.62 22.79
CA ASP A 189 27.13 -13.17 23.66
C ASP A 189 28.43 -13.43 22.88
N GLY A 190 29.56 -13.01 23.46
CA GLY A 190 30.87 -13.11 22.83
C GLY A 190 31.20 -11.98 21.84
N TYR A 191 30.28 -11.03 21.60
CA TYR A 191 30.50 -9.88 20.72
C TYR A 191 30.40 -8.56 21.48
N GLN A 192 31.05 -7.52 20.94
CA GLN A 192 30.96 -6.17 21.50
C GLN A 192 29.57 -5.58 21.29
N LEU A 193 29.03 -4.97 22.33
CA LEU A 193 27.75 -4.24 22.28
C LEU A 193 27.88 -3.05 21.31
N GLN A 194 26.92 -2.90 20.40
CA GLN A 194 26.84 -1.72 19.54
C GLN A 194 25.60 -0.89 19.86
N ARG A 195 25.74 0.43 19.81
CA ARG A 195 24.64 1.37 20.01
C ARG A 195 24.64 2.45 18.96
N HIS A 196 23.48 2.71 18.37
CA HIS A 196 23.30 3.68 17.28
C HIS A 196 22.12 4.62 17.57
N HIS A 197 22.18 5.85 17.06
CA HIS A 197 21.12 6.85 17.20
C HIS A 197 20.90 7.63 15.90
N PHE A 198 19.87 7.25 15.14
CA PHE A 198 19.59 7.87 13.84
C PHE A 198 18.13 7.71 13.43
N ASN A 199 17.76 8.36 12.33
CA ASN A 199 16.41 8.31 11.80
C ASN A 199 16.21 7.05 10.97
N LEU A 200 15.20 6.25 11.28
CA LEU A 200 14.88 5.04 10.51
C LEU A 200 13.92 5.36 9.38
N LEU A 201 14.21 4.82 8.20
CA LEU A 201 13.36 4.94 7.02
C LEU A 201 12.82 3.59 6.59
N ASP A 202 11.59 3.62 6.07
CA ASP A 202 10.99 2.45 5.44
C ASP A 202 11.80 1.93 4.26
N GLU A 203 11.79 0.61 4.09
CA GLU A 203 12.46 -0.11 3.01
C GLU A 203 13.98 0.05 2.98
N GLU A 204 14.58 0.59 4.04
CA GLU A 204 16.02 0.67 4.18
C GLU A 204 16.62 -0.72 4.43
N ILE A 205 17.83 -0.93 3.89
CA ILE A 205 18.65 -2.11 4.16
C ILE A 205 19.84 -1.65 4.99
N TRP A 206 19.92 -2.12 6.23
CA TRP A 206 21.03 -1.81 7.12
C TRP A 206 21.78 -3.09 7.51
N ASN A 207 22.97 -3.27 6.94
CA ASN A 207 23.81 -4.42 7.26
C ASN A 207 24.78 -4.07 8.39
N ILE A 208 25.03 -5.04 9.27
CA ILE A 208 25.87 -4.86 10.46
C ILE A 208 26.94 -5.95 10.47
N THR A 209 28.12 -5.55 10.91
CA THR A 209 29.21 -6.47 11.22
C THR A 209 29.55 -6.35 12.70
N MET A 210 29.61 -7.48 13.41
CA MET A 210 29.99 -7.55 14.83
C MET A 210 31.42 -8.08 15.01
#